data_AF-A0A0G1N6N4-F1
#
_entry.id   AF-A0A0G1N6N4-F1
#
_cell.length_a   1.000
_cell.length_b   1.000
_cell.length_c   1.000
_cell.angle_alpha   90.00
_cell.angle_beta   90.00
_cell.angle_gamma   90.00
#
_symmetry.space_group_name_H-M   'P 1'
#
loop_
_entity.id
_entity.type
_entity.pdbx_description
1 polymer ?
#
loop_
_entity_poly.entity_id
_entity_poly.type
_entity_poly.pdbx_seq_one_letter_code
_entity_poly.pdbx_strand_id
1 'polypeptide(L)'
;MNKQIIIAIAIVAVVGVGSFYGGMKYAQSKAPQGRVSQADFQNLQNLSPEEHQQRLQELGANAGGFRGGVGSGQRGGGGFTTGEIISKDDKSVTVKLRDGGSKIVFLSGSTEVTKSVSGTLVDIEVGKNISVNGTANSDGSITAQSIQLRPNLQ
;
A
#
# COMPACT_ATOMS: atom_id res chain seq x y z
N MET A 1 -3.86 53.69 -2.39
CA MET A 1 -4.26 52.33 -2.84
C MET A 1 -5.66 52.42 -3.45
N ASN A 2 -5.89 51.80 -4.62
CA ASN A 2 -7.16 51.93 -5.33
C ASN A 2 -8.29 51.21 -4.55
N LYS A 3 -9.48 51.82 -4.46
CA LYS A 3 -10.63 51.27 -3.72
C LYS A 3 -10.99 49.86 -4.19
N GLN A 4 -10.82 49.59 -5.49
CA GLN A 4 -11.04 48.26 -6.08
C GLN A 4 -10.01 47.21 -5.62
N ILE A 5 -8.77 47.61 -5.38
CA ILE A 5 -7.71 46.73 -4.86
C ILE A 5 -8.02 46.35 -3.40
N ILE A 6 -8.53 47.30 -2.60
CA ILE A 6 -8.94 47.05 -1.21
C ILE A 6 -10.10 46.05 -1.17
N ILE A 7 -11.11 46.22 -2.02
CA ILE A 7 -12.26 45.33 -2.11
C ILE A 7 -11.83 43.92 -2.55
N ALA A 8 -10.96 43.81 -3.56
CA ALA A 8 -10.47 42.53 -4.03
C ALA A 8 -9.70 41.76 -2.95
N ILE A 9 -8.83 42.44 -2.18
CA ILE A 9 -8.09 41.83 -1.07
C ILE A 9 -9.03 41.35 0.03
N ALA A 10 -10.06 42.13 0.37
CA ALA A 10 -11.05 41.75 1.38
C ALA A 10 -11.83 40.49 0.97
N ILE A 11 -12.21 40.37 -0.31
CA ILE A 11 -12.92 39.20 -0.83
C ILE A 11 -12.02 37.95 -0.77
N VAL A 12 -10.76 38.06 -1.21
CA VAL A 12 -9.82 36.92 -1.18
C VAL A 12 -9.56 36.46 0.26
N ALA A 13 -9.43 37.39 1.20
CA ALA A 13 -9.25 37.06 2.62
C ALA A 13 -10.47 36.32 3.19
N VAL A 14 -11.69 36.78 2.90
CA VAL A 14 -12.93 36.13 3.39
C VAL A 14 -13.11 34.75 2.76
N VAL A 15 -12.88 34.61 1.45
CA VAL A 15 -13.00 33.33 0.74
C VAL A 15 -11.93 32.35 1.21
N GLY A 16 -10.69 32.81 1.42
CA GLY A 16 -9.59 31.97 1.91
C GLY A 16 -9.85 31.44 3.32
N VAL A 17 -10.32 32.29 4.25
CA VAL A 17 -10.65 31.86 5.62
C VAL A 17 -11.86 30.93 5.63
N GLY A 18 -12.90 31.24 4.85
CA GLY A 18 -14.12 30.42 4.77
C GLY A 18 -13.88 29.04 4.18
N SER A 19 -13.08 28.94 3.12
CA SER A 19 -12.74 27.67 2.47
C SER A 19 -11.83 26.80 3.34
N PHE A 20 -10.87 27.39 4.06
CA PHE A 20 -10.03 26.64 5.01
C PHE A 20 -10.85 26.10 6.20
N TYR A 21 -11.69 26.94 6.82
CA TYR A 21 -12.54 26.51 7.95
C TYR A 21 -13.58 25.47 7.52
N GLY A 22 -14.23 25.68 6.37
CA GLY A 22 -15.17 24.72 5.78
C GLY A 22 -14.51 23.37 5.46
N GLY A 23 -13.30 23.40 4.89
CA GLY A 23 -12.50 22.19 4.63
C GLY A 23 -12.12 21.43 5.90
N MET A 24 -11.69 22.14 6.96
CA MET A 24 -11.37 21.51 8.25
C MET A 24 -12.60 20.88 8.93
N LYS A 25 -13.75 21.58 8.94
CA LYS A 25 -15.02 21.05 9.49
C LYS A 25 -15.51 19.84 8.70
N TYR A 26 -15.40 19.86 7.37
CA TYR A 26 -15.76 18.75 6.51
C TYR A 26 -14.84 17.53 6.70
N ALA A 27 -13.54 17.77 6.88
CA ALA A 27 -12.60 16.71 7.23
C ALA A 27 -12.90 16.12 8.62
N GLN A 28 -13.31 16.95 9.59
CA GLN A 28 -13.69 16.50 10.93
C GLN A 28 -14.99 15.68 10.92
N SER A 29 -15.97 16.02 10.06
CA SER A 29 -17.21 15.23 9.92
C SER A 29 -17.04 13.95 9.10
N LYS A 30 -15.94 13.81 8.34
CA LYS A 30 -15.59 12.60 7.59
C LYS A 30 -14.45 11.78 8.17
N ALA A 31 -13.90 12.17 9.32
CA ALA A 31 -12.97 11.33 10.04
C ALA A 31 -13.72 10.07 10.51
N PRO A 32 -13.29 8.85 10.13
CA PRO A 32 -13.93 7.65 10.62
C PRO A 32 -13.83 7.62 12.14
N GLN A 33 -14.97 7.65 12.83
CA GLN A 33 -15.10 7.35 14.26
C GLN A 33 -14.85 5.84 14.50
N GLY A 34 -13.67 5.38 14.11
CA GLY A 34 -13.19 4.01 14.28
C GLY A 34 -11.82 4.00 14.93
N ARG A 35 -11.51 5.01 15.76
CA ARG A 35 -10.34 4.95 16.63
C ARG A 35 -10.73 4.10 17.82
N VAL A 36 -10.29 2.84 17.81
CA VAL A 36 -10.08 2.10 19.07
C VAL A 36 -9.20 3.00 19.92
N SER A 37 -9.80 3.60 20.95
CA SER A 37 -9.14 4.60 21.77
C SER A 37 -8.15 3.91 22.70
N GLN A 38 -7.16 4.65 23.17
CA GLN A 38 -6.23 4.14 24.19
C GLN A 38 -6.98 3.71 25.47
N ALA A 39 -8.16 4.28 25.72
CA ALA A 39 -9.08 3.88 26.79
C ALA A 39 -9.79 2.54 26.52
N ASP A 40 -10.07 2.21 25.25
CA ASP A 40 -10.61 0.90 24.87
C ASP A 40 -9.57 -0.21 25.12
N PHE A 41 -8.31 0.06 24.78
CA PHE A 41 -7.19 -0.86 25.05
C PHE A 41 -6.88 -1.01 26.55
N GLN A 42 -7.03 0.05 27.35
CA GLN A 42 -6.89 -0.05 28.81
C GLN A 42 -8.03 -0.85 29.45
N ASN A 43 -9.26 -0.76 28.93
CA ASN A 43 -10.38 -1.56 29.42
C ASN A 43 -10.26 -3.05 29.09
N LEU A 44 -9.57 -3.44 28.02
CA LEU A 44 -9.27 -4.84 27.71
C LEU A 44 -8.30 -5.51 28.71
N GLN A 45 -7.51 -4.74 29.46
CA GLN A 45 -6.53 -5.30 30.40
C GLN A 45 -7.14 -5.79 31.72
N ASN A 46 -8.34 -5.33 32.07
CA ASN A 46 -8.99 -5.61 33.36
C ASN A 46 -10.20 -6.56 33.26
N LEU A 47 -10.40 -7.22 32.11
CA LEU A 47 -11.55 -8.11 31.89
C LEU A 47 -11.21 -9.58 32.16
N SER A 48 -12.23 -10.34 32.55
CA SER A 48 -12.12 -11.79 32.70
C SER A 48 -11.96 -12.48 31.33
N PRO A 49 -11.36 -13.69 31.25
CA PRO A 49 -11.13 -14.40 29.98
C PRO A 49 -12.41 -14.66 29.16
N GLU A 50 -13.56 -14.76 29.81
CA GLU A 50 -14.86 -15.05 29.18
C GLU A 50 -15.45 -13.81 28.50
N GLU A 51 -15.34 -12.64 29.14
CA GLU A 51 -15.78 -11.35 28.58
C GLU A 51 -14.89 -10.91 27.41
N HIS A 52 -13.62 -11.30 27.45
CA HIS A 52 -12.66 -11.05 26.39
C HIS A 52 -13.09 -11.71 25.07
N GLN A 53 -13.67 -12.92 25.11
CA GLN A 53 -14.14 -13.63 23.91
C GLN A 53 -15.38 -12.97 23.30
N GLN A 54 -16.35 -12.55 24.13
CA GLN A 54 -17.54 -11.84 23.63
C GLN A 54 -17.19 -10.49 23.00
N ARG A 55 -16.29 -9.72 23.62
CA ARG A 55 -15.85 -8.43 23.09
C ARG A 55 -15.05 -8.58 21.79
N LEU A 56 -14.25 -9.64 21.66
CA LEU A 56 -13.53 -9.96 20.42
C LEU A 56 -14.47 -10.41 19.30
N GLN A 57 -15.60 -11.06 19.65
CA GLN A 57 -16.67 -11.39 18.71
C GLN A 57 -17.40 -10.13 18.24
N GLU A 58 -17.69 -9.20 19.14
CA GLU A 58 -18.36 -7.92 18.87
C GLU A 58 -17.47 -6.99 18.04
N LEU A 59 -16.18 -6.91 18.39
CA LEU A 59 -15.15 -6.23 17.58
C LEU A 59 -14.96 -6.95 16.25
N GLY A 60 -14.93 -8.28 16.21
CA GLY A 60 -14.78 -9.08 14.99
C GLY A 60 -15.96 -8.96 14.01
N ALA A 61 -17.17 -8.73 14.51
CA ALA A 61 -18.36 -8.53 13.68
C ALA A 61 -18.42 -7.13 13.02
N ASN A 62 -17.79 -6.11 13.60
CA ASN A 62 -17.60 -4.80 12.97
C ASN A 62 -16.18 -4.61 12.34
N ALA A 63 -15.24 -5.51 12.63
CA ALA A 63 -13.87 -5.53 12.13
C ALA A 63 -13.66 -6.56 11.02
N GLY A 64 -14.66 -6.75 10.15
CA GLY A 64 -14.55 -7.51 8.89
C GLY A 64 -13.50 -6.98 7.89
N GLY A 65 -12.62 -6.07 8.30
CA GLY A 65 -11.48 -5.55 7.53
C GLY A 65 -10.12 -5.70 8.22
N PHE A 66 -10.01 -6.33 9.40
CA PHE A 66 -8.75 -6.39 10.15
C PHE A 66 -7.91 -7.66 9.93
N ARG A 67 -8.29 -8.53 8.98
CA ARG A 67 -7.40 -9.55 8.40
C ARG A 67 -6.74 -9.00 7.11
N GLY A 68 -5.97 -7.94 7.26
CA GLY A 68 -5.24 -7.28 6.17
C GLY A 68 -4.21 -6.27 6.65
N GLY A 69 -3.85 -6.32 7.94
CA GLY A 69 -2.89 -5.42 8.56
C GLY A 69 -1.45 -5.76 8.22
N VAL A 70 -1.07 -5.61 6.96
CA VAL A 70 0.31 -5.34 6.55
C VAL A 70 0.27 -4.20 5.54
N GLY A 71 0.41 -2.96 6.02
CA GLY A 71 0.73 -1.83 5.17
C GLY A 71 -0.36 -0.78 4.93
N SER A 72 -1.01 -0.25 5.96
CA SER A 72 -1.59 1.12 5.89
C SER A 72 -0.53 2.18 6.24
N GLY A 73 0.62 2.07 5.56
CA GLY A 73 1.62 3.14 5.46
C GLY A 73 1.16 4.22 4.48
N GLN A 74 0.05 4.88 4.78
CA GLN A 74 -0.40 6.07 4.06
C GLN A 74 0.48 7.28 4.44
N ARG A 75 1.78 7.22 4.17
CA ARG A 75 2.74 8.34 4.26
C ARG A 75 3.92 8.12 3.31
N GLY A 76 3.69 8.40 2.02
CA GLY A 76 4.71 8.45 0.99
C GLY A 76 4.13 7.96 -0.33
N GLY A 77 3.97 8.85 -1.31
CA GLY A 77 3.40 8.58 -2.64
C GLY A 77 4.24 7.65 -3.53
N GLY A 78 4.78 6.56 -2.99
CA GLY A 78 5.39 5.47 -3.76
C GLY A 78 4.30 4.52 -4.24
N GLY A 79 3.54 4.94 -5.25
CA GLY A 79 2.50 4.10 -5.85
C GLY A 79 3.10 2.96 -6.68
N PHE A 80 2.59 1.74 -6.49
CA PHE A 80 2.84 0.64 -7.43
C PHE A 80 2.36 1.06 -8.83
N THR A 81 3.25 0.97 -9.82
CA THR A 81 2.94 1.33 -11.21
C THR A 81 3.19 0.12 -12.10
N THR A 82 2.18 -0.26 -12.88
CA THR A 82 2.28 -1.33 -13.88
C THR A 82 1.81 -0.80 -15.22
N GLY A 83 2.54 -1.14 -16.27
CA GLY A 83 2.21 -0.75 -17.62
C GLY A 83 3.30 -1.11 -18.61
N GLU A 84 3.16 -0.58 -19.82
CA GLU A 84 4.11 -0.76 -20.91
C GLU A 84 5.12 0.39 -20.93
N ILE A 85 6.40 0.09 -21.10
CA ILE A 85 7.43 1.13 -21.24
C ILE A 85 7.34 1.73 -22.64
N ILE A 86 7.06 3.02 -22.75
CA ILE A 86 6.96 3.74 -24.03
C ILE A 86 8.15 4.67 -24.30
N SER A 87 8.93 5.01 -23.28
CA SER A 87 10.21 5.70 -23.44
C SER A 87 11.12 5.44 -22.24
N LYS A 88 12.43 5.57 -22.46
CA LYS A 88 13.46 5.41 -21.43
C LYS A 88 14.64 6.34 -21.70
N ASP A 89 15.19 6.87 -20.62
CA ASP A 89 16.51 7.50 -20.55
C ASP A 89 17.32 6.91 -19.37
N ASP A 90 18.46 7.51 -19.03
CA ASP A 90 19.37 7.01 -17.99
C ASP A 90 18.80 7.15 -16.57
N LYS A 91 17.89 8.10 -16.35
CA LYS A 91 17.34 8.46 -15.03
C LYS A 91 15.84 8.26 -14.94
N SER A 92 15.16 7.90 -16.03
CA SER A 92 13.71 7.76 -16.05
C SER A 92 13.17 6.78 -17.09
N VAL A 93 11.96 6.29 -16.82
CA VAL A 93 11.17 5.44 -17.70
C VAL A 93 9.75 6.00 -17.76
N THR A 94 9.21 6.22 -18.96
CA THR A 94 7.79 6.55 -19.12
C THR A 94 6.99 5.29 -19.34
N VAL A 95 6.03 5.05 -18.46
CA VAL A 95 5.14 3.89 -18.46
C VAL A 95 3.75 4.33 -18.91
N LYS A 96 3.26 3.74 -20.00
CA LYS A 96 1.86 3.82 -20.41
C LYS A 96 1.02 2.97 -19.46
N LEU A 97 0.06 3.60 -18.81
CA LEU A 97 -0.87 2.97 -17.88
C LEU A 97 -2.03 2.32 -18.63
N ARG A 98 -2.71 1.38 -17.96
CA ARG A 98 -3.86 0.66 -18.53
C ARG A 98 -5.08 1.55 -18.78
N ASP A 99 -5.18 2.67 -18.07
CA ASP A 99 -6.26 3.67 -18.21
C ASP A 99 -6.03 4.65 -19.38
N GLY A 100 -4.95 4.46 -20.15
CA GLY A 100 -4.58 5.32 -21.27
C GLY A 100 -3.71 6.51 -20.89
N GLY A 101 -3.45 6.75 -19.60
CA GLY A 101 -2.50 7.76 -19.13
C GLY A 101 -1.04 7.30 -19.23
N SER A 102 -0.12 8.18 -18.82
CA SER A 102 1.30 7.85 -18.69
C SER A 102 1.87 8.33 -17.36
N LYS A 103 2.84 7.60 -16.82
CA LYS A 103 3.59 7.99 -15.62
C LYS A 103 5.09 7.92 -15.88
N ILE A 104 5.84 8.91 -15.42
CA ILE A 104 7.30 8.90 -15.43
C ILE A 104 7.79 8.28 -14.11
N VAL A 105 8.66 7.28 -14.22
CA VAL A 105 9.32 6.59 -13.11
C VAL A 105 10.78 7.01 -13.11
N PHE A 106 11.24 7.67 -12.05
CA PHE A 106 12.65 8.01 -11.90
C PHE A 106 13.45 6.82 -11.36
N LEU A 107 14.63 6.62 -11.93
CA LEU A 107 15.59 5.58 -11.55
C LEU A 107 16.75 6.21 -10.79
N SER A 108 17.30 5.45 -9.85
CA SER A 108 18.51 5.76 -9.10
C SER A 108 19.51 4.61 -9.20
N GLY A 109 20.76 4.85 -8.80
CA GLY A 109 21.77 3.77 -8.70
C GLY A 109 21.43 2.68 -7.69
N SER A 110 20.47 2.93 -6.79
CA SER A 110 19.95 1.94 -5.83
C SER A 110 18.68 1.22 -6.32
N THR A 111 18.25 1.48 -7.56
CA THR A 111 17.04 0.83 -8.10
C THR A 111 17.36 -0.61 -8.48
N GLU A 112 16.82 -1.56 -7.72
CA GLU A 112 16.94 -2.98 -8.03
C GLU A 112 16.03 -3.38 -9.20
N VAL A 113 16.61 -4.00 -10.22
CA VAL A 113 15.87 -4.48 -11.39
C VAL A 113 15.87 -6.00 -11.38
N THR A 114 14.72 -6.59 -11.05
CA THR A 114 14.52 -8.04 -11.17
C THR A 114 13.91 -8.36 -12.52
N LYS A 115 14.54 -9.27 -13.26
CA LYS A 115 14.01 -9.79 -14.53
C LYS A 115 13.76 -11.28 -14.40
N SER A 116 12.53 -11.69 -14.71
CA SER A 116 12.20 -13.10 -14.90
C SER A 116 12.47 -13.49 -16.35
N VAL A 117 13.04 -14.68 -16.55
CA VAL A 117 13.22 -15.29 -17.87
C VAL A 117 12.59 -16.68 -17.85
N SER A 118 12.10 -17.15 -19.00
CA SER A 118 11.65 -18.53 -19.12
C SER A 118 12.83 -19.47 -18.90
N GLY A 119 12.69 -20.38 -17.95
CA GLY A 119 13.69 -21.42 -17.66
C GLY A 119 13.29 -22.77 -18.24
N THR A 120 14.26 -23.65 -18.29
CA THR A 120 14.17 -25.06 -18.67
C THR A 120 14.65 -25.93 -17.50
N LEU A 121 14.47 -27.25 -17.61
CA LEU A 121 14.97 -28.17 -16.59
C LEU A 121 16.51 -28.15 -16.46
N VAL A 122 17.22 -27.78 -17.52
CA VAL A 122 18.69 -27.70 -17.53
C VAL A 122 19.17 -26.54 -16.64
N ASP A 123 18.36 -25.51 -16.45
CA ASP A 123 18.70 -24.36 -15.60
C ASP A 123 18.57 -24.68 -14.09
N ILE A 124 18.03 -25.85 -13.74
CA ILE A 124 17.89 -26.32 -12.36
C ILE A 124 19.16 -27.06 -11.97
N GLU A 125 20.15 -26.29 -11.54
CA GLU A 125 21.45 -26.80 -11.12
C GLU A 125 21.59 -26.85 -9.59
N VAL A 126 22.45 -27.74 -9.10
CA VAL A 126 22.79 -27.84 -7.68
C VAL A 126 23.40 -26.51 -7.19
N GLY A 127 22.92 -26.03 -6.04
CA GLY A 127 23.38 -24.78 -5.44
C GLY A 127 22.60 -23.53 -5.87
N LYS A 128 21.62 -23.66 -6.78
CA LYS A 128 20.68 -22.56 -7.10
C LYS A 128 19.53 -22.53 -6.09
N ASN A 129 19.07 -21.32 -5.77
CA ASN A 129 17.92 -21.13 -4.90
C ASN A 129 16.64 -21.21 -5.73
N ILE A 130 15.67 -21.98 -5.26
CA ILE A 130 14.40 -22.20 -5.97
C ILE A 130 13.20 -21.97 -5.05
N SER A 131 12.06 -21.61 -5.64
CA SER A 131 10.74 -21.70 -5.04
C SER A 131 9.93 -22.72 -5.83
N VAL A 132 9.29 -23.66 -5.14
CA VAL A 132 8.51 -24.74 -5.76
C VAL A 132 7.06 -24.60 -5.34
N ASN A 133 6.15 -24.49 -6.31
CA ASN A 133 4.73 -24.66 -6.07
C ASN A 133 4.31 -26.03 -6.58
N GLY A 134 3.69 -26.82 -5.71
CA GLY A 134 3.34 -28.21 -6.01
C GLY A 134 2.44 -28.82 -4.94
N THR A 135 2.21 -30.12 -5.07
CA THR A 135 1.42 -30.90 -4.13
C THR A 135 2.36 -31.68 -3.21
N ALA A 136 2.18 -31.55 -1.90
CA ALA A 136 2.90 -32.36 -0.92
C ALA A 136 2.38 -33.81 -0.91
N ASN A 137 3.28 -34.77 -0.89
CA ASN A 137 3.00 -36.20 -0.89
C ASN A 137 3.09 -36.75 0.55
N SER A 138 2.51 -37.94 0.78
CA SER A 138 2.47 -38.57 2.13
C SER A 138 3.84 -39.02 2.64
N ASP A 139 4.83 -39.15 1.77
CA ASP A 139 6.22 -39.48 2.10
C ASP A 139 7.07 -38.25 2.45
N GLY A 140 6.47 -37.05 2.46
CA GLY A 140 7.15 -35.78 2.72
C GLY A 140 7.80 -35.14 1.50
N SER A 141 7.72 -35.76 0.31
CA SER A 141 8.17 -35.16 -0.95
C SER A 141 7.14 -34.18 -1.54
N ILE A 142 7.51 -33.43 -2.57
CA ILE A 142 6.62 -32.51 -3.29
C ILE A 142 6.64 -32.82 -4.78
N THR A 143 5.46 -32.99 -5.37
CA THR A 143 5.27 -33.05 -6.82
C THR A 143 5.11 -31.63 -7.37
N ALA A 144 6.14 -31.11 -8.03
CA ALA A 144 6.17 -29.73 -8.52
C ALA A 144 5.21 -29.50 -9.71
N GLN A 145 4.44 -28.42 -9.66
CA GLN A 145 3.64 -27.91 -10.78
C GLN A 145 4.32 -26.70 -11.45
N SER A 146 5.06 -25.91 -10.67
CA SER A 146 5.94 -24.86 -11.19
C SER A 146 7.15 -24.66 -10.29
N ILE A 147 8.27 -24.29 -10.91
CA ILE A 147 9.52 -23.97 -10.23
C ILE A 147 9.96 -22.60 -10.69
N GLN A 148 10.29 -21.74 -9.72
CA GLN A 148 10.85 -20.42 -9.98
C GLN A 148 12.27 -20.37 -9.42
N LEU A 149 13.25 -20.16 -10.30
CA LEU A 149 14.62 -19.85 -9.91
C LEU A 149 14.64 -18.48 -9.23
N ARG A 150 15.23 -18.41 -8.04
CA ARG A 150 15.43 -17.15 -7.31
C ARG A 150 16.89 -16.73 -7.47
N PRO A 151 17.17 -15.57 -8.10
CA PRO A 151 18.52 -15.03 -8.10
C PRO A 151 18.93 -14.75 -6.65
N ASN A 152 20.15 -15.15 -6.30
CA ASN A 152 20.77 -14.72 -5.04
C ASN A 152 21.18 -13.25 -5.22
N LEU A 153 20.47 -12.35 -4.55
CA LEU A 153 20.91 -10.97 -4.38
C LEU A 153 22.11 -11.04 -3.43
N GLN A 154 23.32 -10.91 -3.98
CA GLN A 154 24.56 -10.68 -3.21
C GLN A 154 24.85 -9.19 -3.18
#